data_AF-A0A1B1PHL0-F1
#
_entry.id   AF-A0A1B1PHL0-F1
#
_cell.length_a   1.000
_cell.length_b   1.000
_cell.length_c   1.000
_cell.angle_alpha   90.00
_cell.angle_beta   90.00
_cell.angle_gamma   90.00
#
_symmetry.space_group_name_H-M   'P 1'
#
loop_
_entity.id
_entity.type
_entity.pdbx_description
1 polymer ?
#
loop_
_entity_poly.entity_id
_entity_poly.type
_entity_poly.pdbx_seq_one_letter_code
_entity_poly.pdbx_strand_id
1 'polypeptide(L)' 'VAVEVKVGDSIEIVRFFHCYKRGVDRVFVDHPMFLEKVWGKTSSKIYGPKTGQDYLDNELRFSLL' A
#
# COMPACT_ATOMS: atom_id res chain seq x y z
N VAL A 1 -5.28 -10.30 -10.42
CA VAL A 1 -6.50 -9.52 -10.70
C VAL A 1 -6.17 -8.05 -10.56
N ALA A 2 -6.59 -7.21 -11.50
CA ALA A 2 -6.48 -5.75 -11.42
C ALA A 2 -7.89 -5.18 -11.21
N VAL A 3 -8.02 -4.20 -10.32
CA VAL A 3 -9.30 -3.59 -9.93
C VAL A 3 -9.13 -2.08 -9.91
N GLU A 4 -10.14 -1.37 -10.39
CA GLU A 4 -10.22 0.09 -10.31
C GLU A 4 -10.77 0.51 -8.94
N VAL A 5 -10.07 1.42 -8.27
CA VAL A 5 -10.44 1.94 -6.95
C VAL A 5 -10.38 3.46 -7.00
N LYS A 6 -11.44 4.14 -6.56
CA LYS A 6 -11.45 5.59 -6.41
C LYS A 6 -10.65 5.98 -5.16
N VAL A 7 -9.64 6.83 -5.32
CA VAL A 7 -8.79 7.35 -4.24
C VAL A 7 -8.78 8.87 -4.34
N GLY A 8 -9.43 9.55 -3.39
CA GLY A 8 -9.67 10.99 -3.51
C GLY A 8 -10.45 11.31 -4.80
N ASP A 9 -9.83 12.11 -5.67
CA ASP A 9 -10.41 12.55 -6.94
C ASP A 9 -9.93 11.73 -8.16
N SER A 10 -9.05 10.73 -7.98
CA SER A 10 -8.55 9.86 -9.07
C SER A 10 -9.09 8.44 -8.99
N ILE A 11 -9.02 7.73 -10.12
CA ILE A 11 -9.23 6.28 -10.19
C ILE A 11 -7.85 5.64 -10.34
N GLU A 12 -7.50 4.79 -9.38
CA GLU A 12 -6.23 4.06 -9.34
C GLU A 12 -6.46 2.58 -9.68
N ILE A 13 -5.54 1.97 -10.42
CA ILE A 13 -5.57 0.53 -10.72
C ILE A 13 -4.72 -0.20 -9.69
N VAL A 14 -5.36 -0.97 -8.81
CA VAL A 14 -4.68 -1.79 -7.80
C VAL A 14 -4.66 -3.26 -8.19
N ARG A 15 -3.62 -3.96 -7.76
CA ARG A 15 -3.53 -5.42 -7.88
C ARG A 15 -3.50 -6.05 -6.50
N PHE A 16 -3.67 -7.36 -6.45
CA PHE A 16 -3.65 -8.12 -5.20
C PHE A 16 -2.68 -9.29 -5.29
N PHE A 17 -1.85 -9.42 -4.27
CA PHE A 17 -1.16 -10.68 -3.97
C PHE A 17 -1.90 -11.40 -2.85
N HIS A 18 -1.89 -12.72 -2.90
CA HIS A 18 -2.55 -13.56 -1.90
C HIS A 18 -1.57 -14.61 -1.37
N CYS A 19 -1.60 -14.83 -0.06
CA CYS A 19 -1.01 -16.02 0.52
C CYS A 19 -1.88 -16.57 1.64
N TYR A 20 -2.00 -17.90 1.68
CA TYR A 20 -2.68 -18.60 2.76
C TYR A 20 -1.64 -19.17 3.72
N LYS A 21 -1.70 -18.79 5.00
CA LYS A 21 -0.73 -19.23 6.01
C LYS A 21 -1.34 -19.27 7.40
N ARG A 22 -1.18 -20.42 8.08
CA ARG A 22 -1.67 -20.68 9.45
C ARG A 22 -3.18 -20.43 9.59
N GLY A 23 -3.98 -20.92 8.65
CA GLY A 23 -5.45 -20.77 8.69
C GLY A 23 -5.96 -19.39 8.31
N VAL A 24 -5.10 -18.50 7.81
CA VAL A 24 -5.44 -17.11 7.51
C VAL A 24 -5.10 -16.79 6.06
N ASP A 25 -6.09 -16.27 5.33
CA ASP A 25 -5.91 -15.61 4.05
C ASP A 25 -5.33 -14.21 4.26
N ARG A 26 -4.16 -13.98 3.69
CA ARG A 26 -3.48 -12.68 3.70
C ARG A 26 -3.52 -12.13 2.28
N VAL A 27 -4.24 -11.02 2.12
CA VAL A 27 -4.32 -10.30 0.85
C VAL A 27 -3.51 -9.02 0.98
N PHE A 28 -2.58 -8.81 0.06
CA PHE A 28 -1.72 -7.62 0.01
C PHE A 28 -2.12 -6.77 -1.19
N VAL A 29 -2.34 -5.49 -0.96
CA VAL A 29 -2.60 -4.51 -2.01
C VAL A 29 -1.28 -4.12 -2.67
N ASP A 30 -1.20 -4.31 -3.98
CA ASP A 30 -0.07 -3.94 -4.81
C ASP A 30 -0.39 -2.66 -5.58
N HIS A 31 0.40 -1.62 -5.29
CA HIS A 31 0.31 -0.29 -5.91
C HIS A 31 1.67 0.44 -5.80
N PRO A 32 2.07 1.26 -6.79
CA PRO A 32 3.31 2.05 -6.75
C PRO A 32 3.50 2.89 -5.48
N MET A 33 2.41 3.45 -4.94
CA MET A 33 2.44 4.22 -3.69
C MET A 33 2.92 3.44 -2.46
N PHE A 34 2.97 2.11 -2.53
CA PHE A 34 3.54 1.25 -1.49
C PHE A 34 4.90 0.70 -1.90
N LEU A 35 4.92 -0.16 -2.93
CA LEU A 35 6.06 -1.04 -3.21
C LEU A 35 7.29 -0.27 -3.70
N GLU A 36 7.11 0.81 -4.46
CA GLU A 36 8.23 1.62 -4.96
C GLU A 36 8.90 2.46 -3.86
N LYS A 37 8.14 2.92 -2.85
CA LYS A 37 8.69 3.76 -1.77
C LYS A 37 9.66 3.03 -0.84
N VAL A 38 9.45 1.72 -0.67
CA VAL A 38 10.24 0.87 0.23
C VAL A 38 11.01 -0.23 -0.50
N TRP A 39 11.22 -0.08 -1.81
CA TRP A 39 11.99 -1.05 -2.59
C TRP A 39 13.41 -1.20 -2.01
N GLY A 40 13.81 -2.45 -1.72
CA GLY A 40 15.09 -2.77 -1.09
C GLY A 40 15.21 -2.41 0.39
N LYS A 41 14.14 -1.95 1.05
CA LYS A 41 14.12 -1.66 2.49
C LYS A 41 13.19 -2.64 3.19
N THR A 42 13.74 -3.68 3.80
CA THR A 42 12.94 -4.68 4.51
C THR A 42 12.25 -4.07 5.72
N SER A 43 10.93 -4.22 5.80
CA SER A 43 10.08 -3.95 6.98
C SER A 43 10.27 -2.58 7.67
N SER A 44 10.68 -1.54 6.94
CA SER A 44 10.94 -0.21 7.49
C SER A 44 10.40 0.89 6.58
N LYS A 45 10.26 2.11 7.13
CA LYS A 45 9.86 3.32 6.38
C LYS A 45 8.50 3.23 5.68
N ILE A 46 7.56 2.46 6.24
CA ILE A 46 6.20 2.30 5.68
C ILE A 46 5.44 3.64 5.72
N TYR A 47 5.55 4.36 6.83
CA TYR A 47 4.83 5.61 7.08
C TYR A 47 5.60 6.86 6.66
N GLY A 48 6.93 6.77 6.49
CA GLY A 48 7.73 7.91 6.09
C GLY A 48 9.23 7.64 6.03
N PRO A 49 10.02 8.61 5.52
CA PRO A 49 11.44 8.41 5.21
C PRO A 49 12.32 8.29 6.47
N LYS A 50 11.85 8.81 7.60
CA LYS A 50 12.53 8.85 8.90
C LYS A 50 11.51 8.63 10.03
N THR A 51 11.97 8.17 11.18
CA THR A 51 11.13 8.06 12.38
C THR A 51 10.61 9.44 12.79
N GLY A 52 9.30 9.56 13.03
CA GLY A 52 8.66 10.83 13.39
C GLY A 52 8.38 11.77 12.22
N GLN A 53 8.63 11.34 10.97
CA GLN A 53 8.29 12.11 9.77
C GLN A 53 7.49 11.23 8.82
N ASP A 54 6.27 11.64 8.50
CA ASP A 54 5.35 10.92 7.63
C ASP A 54 5.49 11.32 6.15
N TYR A 55 5.06 10.44 5.23
CA TYR A 55 4.88 10.81 3.84
C TYR A 55 3.62 11.67 3.67
N LEU A 56 3.71 12.67 2.79
CA LEU A 56 2.62 13.61 2.52
C LEU A 56 1.36 12.92 1.94
N ASP A 57 1.55 11.81 1.23
CA ASP A 57 0.47 11.05 0.61
C ASP A 57 -0.12 9.96 1.52
N ASN A 58 0.24 9.92 2.81
CA ASN A 58 -0.29 8.91 3.73
C ASN A 58 -1.82 8.93 3.83
N GLU A 59 -2.44 10.12 3.82
CA GLU A 59 -3.90 10.24 3.87
C GLU A 59 -4.57 9.55 2.68
N LEU A 60 -4.01 9.70 1.47
CA LEU A 60 -4.52 9.03 0.28
C LEU A 60 -4.19 7.52 0.28
N ARG A 61 -2.98 7.15 0.75
CA ARG A 61 -2.54 5.74 0.82
C ARG A 61 -3.40 4.89 1.75
N PHE A 62 -3.88 5.48 2.84
CA PHE A 62 -4.66 4.79 3.85
C PHE A 62 -6.09 5.32 3.96
N SER A 63 -6.55 6.08 2.96
CA SER A 63 -7.93 6.51 2.88
C SER A 63 -8.81 5.26 2.79
N LEU A 64 -9.77 5.19 3.70
CA LEU A 64 -10.89 4.29 3.57
C LEU A 64 -11.95 5.04 2.74
N LEU A 65 -12.64 4.31 1.85
CA LEU A 65 -13.72 4.83 1.02
C LEU A 65 -14.73 5.67 1.81
#